data_AF-A0A8H6HXJ8-F1
#
_entry.id   AF-A0A8H6HXJ8-F1
#
_cell.length_a   1.000
_cell.length_b   1.000
_cell.length_c   1.000
_cell.angle_alpha   90.00
_cell.angle_beta   90.00
_cell.angle_gamma   90.00
#
_symmetry.space_group_name_H-M   'P 1'
#
loop_
_entity.id
_entity.type
_entity.pdbx_description
1 polymer ?
#
loop_
_entity_poly.entity_id
_entity_poly.type
_entity_poly.pdbx_seq_one_letter_code
_entity_poly.pdbx_strand_id
1 'polypeptide(L)'
;MSSARALVLLLAVIITTVAASFTQTTCWANNCIQLNTKGTWCYIPAAGATRATTCTGPSADYAGVLEKHLEQGLSVAYYNGAGDSFVGGADYSIPDTPGVIRLCMSGQSGDGNFQTTCVNVAADNTIPTTGGCTVIRAQRNVTDGCYDPNFTGLSTLTPTPSSTPPSTVTSTKTAVSTTSVTVTTTTITQAQNGALPFSQFPGLLALGTIFLALLYGHLFL
;
A
#
# COMPACT_ATOMS: atom_id res chain seq x y z
N MET A 1 13.75 52.45 13.70
CA MET A 1 14.20 51.05 13.92
C MET A 1 13.01 50.06 13.92
N SER A 2 12.00 50.23 13.05
CA SER A 2 10.76 49.42 13.08
C SER A 2 10.59 48.46 11.89
N SER A 3 11.48 48.51 10.89
CA SER A 3 11.31 47.76 9.63
C SER A 3 11.90 46.34 9.64
N ALA A 4 12.81 46.03 10.58
CA ALA A 4 13.46 44.72 10.64
C ALA A 4 12.61 43.62 11.30
N ARG A 5 11.58 43.97 12.08
CA ARG A 5 10.72 42.98 12.77
C ARG A 5 9.63 42.40 11.87
N ALA A 6 9.20 43.13 10.84
CA ALA A 6 8.21 42.65 9.88
C ALA A 6 8.76 41.53 8.98
N LEU A 7 10.07 41.53 8.67
CA LEU A 7 10.69 40.52 7.82
C LEU A 7 10.82 39.15 8.50
N VAL A 8 10.98 39.13 9.83
CA VAL A 8 11.14 37.88 10.62
C VAL A 8 9.83 37.10 10.74
N LEU A 9 8.67 37.79 10.74
CA LEU A 9 7.35 37.14 10.76
C LEU A 9 6.96 36.58 9.38
N LEU A 10 7.45 37.16 8.27
CA LEU A 10 7.13 36.68 6.93
C LEU A 10 7.88 35.38 6.56
N LEU A 11 9.07 35.14 7.14
CA LEU A 11 9.86 33.92 6.90
C LEU A 11 9.35 32.69 7.66
N ALA A 12 8.58 32.86 8.75
CA ALA A 12 8.10 31.75 9.57
C ALA A 12 6.84 31.04 8.99
N VAL A 13 6.20 31.62 7.97
CA VAL A 13 4.94 31.10 7.39
C VAL A 13 5.19 30.13 6.21
N ILE A 14 6.43 29.94 5.75
CA ILE A 14 6.74 29.18 4.53
C ILE A 14 7.10 27.71 4.81
N ILE A 15 6.93 27.20 6.04
CA ILE A 15 7.23 25.78 6.35
C ILE A 15 6.02 25.09 6.98
N THR A 16 4.85 25.24 6.39
CA THR A 16 3.82 24.20 6.48
C THR A 16 3.85 23.40 5.18
N THR A 17 4.92 22.64 4.97
CA THR A 17 4.84 21.49 4.07
C THR A 17 3.85 20.53 4.71
N VAL A 18 2.59 20.63 4.31
CA VAL A 18 1.55 19.66 4.63
C VAL A 18 1.95 18.38 3.91
N ALA A 19 2.86 17.62 4.49
CA ALA A 19 3.15 16.26 4.08
C ALA A 19 2.29 15.36 4.97
N ALA A 20 1.09 15.01 4.51
CA ALA A 20 0.38 13.89 5.09
C ALA A 20 -0.19 13.01 3.98
N SER A 21 0.12 11.75 4.15
CA SER A 21 0.54 10.76 3.17
C SER A 21 1.17 9.67 4.01
N PHE A 22 1.55 8.50 3.47
CA PHE A 22 2.24 7.51 4.33
C PHE A 22 3.28 8.16 5.25
N THR A 23 3.13 7.96 6.56
CA THR A 23 3.99 8.57 7.60
C THR A 23 4.84 7.52 8.30
N GLN A 24 4.46 6.26 8.15
CA GLN A 24 5.14 5.12 8.73
C GLN A 24 5.03 3.91 7.80
N THR A 25 5.97 2.99 7.97
CA THR A 25 5.87 1.69 7.32
C THR A 25 4.55 1.02 7.71
N THR A 26 3.77 0.63 6.69
CA THR A 26 2.45 0.03 6.86
C THR A 26 2.45 -1.34 6.21
N CYS A 27 2.23 -2.41 6.99
CA CYS A 27 2.29 -3.78 6.49
C CYS A 27 0.99 -4.55 6.73
N TRP A 28 0.62 -5.43 5.79
CA TRP A 28 -0.52 -6.34 5.87
C TRP A 28 -0.23 -7.63 5.10
N ALA A 29 -0.47 -8.79 5.71
CA ALA A 29 -0.32 -10.11 5.07
C ALA A 29 1.01 -10.27 4.28
N ASN A 30 2.13 -9.87 4.90
CA ASN A 30 3.49 -9.86 4.33
C ASN A 30 3.73 -8.90 3.16
N ASN A 31 2.77 -8.03 2.85
CA ASN A 31 2.98 -6.89 1.97
C ASN A 31 3.26 -5.66 2.82
N CYS A 32 4.08 -4.74 2.32
CA CYS A 32 4.43 -3.52 3.05
C CYS A 32 4.47 -2.32 2.12
N ILE A 33 4.13 -1.15 2.64
CA ILE A 33 4.48 0.14 2.06
C ILE A 33 5.56 0.72 2.97
N GLN A 34 6.75 0.94 2.42
CA GLN A 34 7.91 1.40 3.18
C GLN A 34 8.71 2.45 2.42
N LEU A 35 9.40 3.31 3.15
CA LEU A 35 10.25 4.33 2.58
C LEU A 35 11.53 3.69 2.01
N ASN A 36 11.86 3.98 0.74
CA ASN A 36 13.14 3.57 0.15
C ASN A 36 14.28 4.52 0.58
N THR A 37 15.50 4.21 0.16
CA THR A 37 16.70 5.03 0.47
C THR A 37 16.67 6.44 -0.12
N LYS A 38 15.76 6.73 -1.06
CA LYS A 38 15.56 8.04 -1.69
C LYS A 38 14.43 8.84 -1.03
N GLY A 39 13.79 8.32 0.01
CA GLY A 39 12.66 8.99 0.66
C GLY A 39 11.33 8.84 -0.06
N THR A 40 11.18 7.83 -0.92
CA THR A 40 9.93 7.53 -1.65
C THR A 40 9.22 6.33 -1.02
N TRP A 41 7.91 6.41 -0.83
CA TRP A 41 7.10 5.29 -0.36
C TRP A 41 6.89 4.26 -1.47
N CYS A 42 7.31 3.04 -1.20
CA CYS A 42 7.30 1.94 -2.15
C CYS A 42 6.54 0.74 -1.61
N TYR A 43 5.75 0.14 -2.49
CA TYR A 43 5.05 -1.10 -2.20
C TYR A 43 5.97 -2.30 -2.42
N ILE A 44 6.07 -3.14 -1.40
CA ILE A 44 6.87 -4.37 -1.36
C ILE A 44 5.89 -5.54 -1.19
N PRO A 45 5.56 -6.24 -2.28
CA PRO A 45 4.64 -7.36 -2.23
C PRO A 45 5.26 -8.58 -1.55
N ALA A 46 4.38 -9.43 -1.02
CA ALA A 46 4.78 -10.74 -0.50
C ALA A 46 5.30 -11.65 -1.63
N ALA A 47 6.46 -12.28 -1.41
CA ALA A 47 7.01 -13.27 -2.34
C ALA A 47 6.17 -14.55 -2.38
N GLY A 48 6.20 -15.27 -3.52
CA GLY A 48 5.52 -16.55 -3.69
C GLY A 48 3.98 -16.49 -3.70
N ALA A 49 3.39 -15.30 -3.73
CA ALA A 49 1.95 -15.15 -3.78
C ALA A 49 1.44 -15.40 -5.20
N THR A 50 0.81 -16.55 -5.43
CA THR A 50 0.05 -16.81 -6.67
C THR A 50 -1.18 -15.93 -6.69
N ARG A 51 -1.30 -15.04 -7.68
CA ARG A 51 -2.45 -14.13 -7.82
C ARG A 51 -2.96 -14.08 -9.25
N ALA A 52 -4.18 -13.59 -9.43
CA ALA A 52 -4.87 -13.53 -10.72
C ALA A 52 -4.13 -12.61 -11.72
N THR A 53 -4.43 -12.72 -13.02
CA THR A 53 -3.92 -11.78 -14.04
C THR A 53 -4.86 -10.59 -14.28
N THR A 54 -6.10 -10.70 -13.82
CA THR A 54 -7.16 -9.70 -13.98
C THR A 54 -8.11 -9.71 -12.77
N CYS A 55 -8.86 -8.62 -12.60
CA CYS A 55 -9.87 -8.49 -11.57
C CYS A 55 -11.21 -9.05 -12.07
N THR A 56 -11.74 -10.07 -11.39
CA THR A 56 -13.00 -10.73 -11.78
C THR A 56 -13.91 -10.96 -10.57
N GLY A 57 -15.19 -11.25 -10.83
CA GLY A 57 -16.16 -11.58 -9.78
C GLY A 57 -16.36 -10.40 -8.81
N PRO A 58 -16.33 -10.63 -7.48
CA PRO A 58 -16.50 -9.57 -6.48
C PRO A 58 -15.46 -8.45 -6.54
N SER A 59 -14.36 -8.65 -7.26
CA SER A 59 -13.28 -7.67 -7.43
C SER A 59 -13.32 -6.96 -8.79
N ALA A 60 -14.30 -7.26 -9.65
CA ALA A 60 -14.36 -6.71 -11.01
C ALA A 60 -14.43 -5.17 -11.03
N ASP A 61 -14.99 -4.56 -9.99
CA ASP A 61 -15.12 -3.11 -9.84
C ASP A 61 -13.76 -2.39 -9.81
N TYR A 62 -12.67 -3.11 -9.50
CA TYR A 62 -11.31 -2.57 -9.48
C TYR A 62 -10.59 -2.67 -10.83
N ALA A 63 -11.16 -3.35 -11.83
CA ALA A 63 -10.49 -3.56 -13.11
C ALA A 63 -10.14 -2.23 -13.79
N GLY A 64 -11.08 -1.27 -13.81
CA GLY A 64 -10.88 0.04 -14.43
C GLY A 64 -9.75 0.84 -13.79
N VAL A 65 -9.79 1.02 -12.47
CA VAL A 65 -8.72 1.72 -11.73
C VAL A 65 -7.37 1.03 -11.85
N LEU A 66 -7.36 -0.29 -11.92
CA LEU A 66 -6.13 -1.06 -12.02
C LEU A 66 -5.43 -0.82 -13.36
N GLU A 67 -6.16 -0.81 -14.48
CA GLU A 67 -5.56 -0.48 -15.78
C GLU A 67 -5.03 0.95 -15.80
N LYS A 68 -5.78 1.92 -15.26
CA LYS A 68 -5.30 3.30 -15.13
C LYS A 68 -4.02 3.39 -14.29
N HIS A 69 -3.94 2.62 -13.20
CA HIS A 69 -2.73 2.54 -12.39
C HIS A 69 -1.56 1.93 -13.16
N LEU A 70 -1.79 0.89 -13.97
CA LEU A 70 -0.75 0.24 -14.76
C LEU A 70 -0.21 1.10 -15.91
N GLU A 71 -1.02 2.06 -16.39
CA GLU A 71 -0.65 2.99 -17.46
C GLU A 71 0.11 4.23 -16.97
N GLN A 72 0.00 4.58 -15.69
CA GLN A 72 0.76 5.68 -15.10
C GLN A 72 2.16 5.26 -14.61
N GLY A 73 2.92 6.22 -14.08
CA GLY A 73 4.30 6.03 -13.61
C GLY A 73 4.51 5.93 -12.10
N LEU A 74 3.46 6.08 -11.28
CA LEU A 74 3.58 6.08 -9.82
C LEU A 74 3.23 4.71 -9.23
N SER A 75 4.13 4.14 -8.44
CA SER A 75 3.97 2.84 -7.79
C SER A 75 2.91 2.86 -6.70
N VAL A 76 2.58 4.03 -6.14
CA VAL A 76 1.54 4.21 -5.12
C VAL A 76 0.70 5.41 -5.51
N ALA A 77 -0.60 5.20 -5.74
CA ALA A 77 -1.51 6.26 -6.16
C ALA A 77 -2.94 6.04 -5.67
N TYR A 78 -3.61 7.16 -5.40
CA TYR A 78 -4.99 7.22 -4.96
C TYR A 78 -5.90 7.65 -6.10
N TYR A 79 -7.11 7.10 -6.09
CA TYR A 79 -8.13 7.33 -7.09
C TYR A 79 -9.49 7.53 -6.42
N ASN A 80 -10.38 8.28 -7.04
CA ASN A 80 -11.78 8.29 -6.61
C ASN A 80 -12.47 6.97 -7.01
N GLY A 81 -13.34 6.46 -6.15
CA GLY A 81 -14.06 5.21 -6.40
C GLY A 81 -15.24 5.33 -7.35
N ALA A 82 -15.71 6.56 -7.63
CA ALA A 82 -16.86 6.82 -8.49
C ALA A 82 -16.50 6.90 -9.99
N GLY A 83 -15.24 7.20 -10.34
CA GLY A 83 -14.83 7.39 -11.73
C GLY A 83 -13.38 6.96 -12.03
N ASP A 84 -12.71 6.33 -11.06
CA ASP A 84 -11.31 5.91 -11.16
C ASP A 84 -10.38 7.05 -11.59
N SER A 85 -10.68 8.30 -11.23
CA SER A 85 -9.82 9.42 -11.55
C SER A 85 -8.71 9.54 -10.52
N PHE A 86 -7.48 9.74 -10.98
CA PHE A 86 -6.33 10.01 -10.13
C PHE A 86 -6.58 11.22 -9.23
N VAL A 87 -6.33 11.09 -7.93
CA VAL A 87 -6.45 12.18 -6.95
C VAL A 87 -5.14 12.56 -6.28
N GLY A 88 -4.13 11.68 -6.32
CA GLY A 88 -2.80 11.99 -5.80
C GLY A 88 -1.89 10.76 -5.70
N GLY A 89 -0.60 11.01 -5.45
CA GLY A 89 0.41 9.97 -5.28
C GLY A 89 0.47 9.47 -3.85
N ALA A 90 1.62 8.90 -3.46
CA ALA A 90 1.87 8.48 -2.09
C ALA A 90 1.77 9.61 -1.06
N ASP A 91 1.86 10.87 -1.52
CA ASP A 91 1.81 12.16 -0.80
C ASP A 91 0.37 12.66 -0.52
N TYR A 92 -0.65 11.95 -0.99
CA TYR A 92 -2.07 12.31 -0.84
C TYR A 92 -2.58 12.07 0.59
N SER A 93 -3.17 13.10 1.21
CA SER A 93 -3.90 12.98 2.48
C SER A 93 -5.35 12.57 2.23
N ILE A 94 -5.80 11.49 2.87
CA ILE A 94 -7.23 11.13 2.82
C ILE A 94 -8.02 12.12 3.71
N PRO A 95 -9.02 12.83 3.17
CA PRO A 95 -9.85 13.74 3.98
C PRO A 95 -10.76 12.97 4.94
N ASP A 96 -11.23 13.62 6.01
CA ASP A 96 -12.09 13.00 7.04
C ASP A 96 -13.40 12.38 6.50
N THR A 97 -13.87 12.84 5.33
CA THR A 97 -15.09 12.35 4.67
C THR A 97 -14.80 11.97 3.21
N PRO A 98 -14.01 10.92 2.96
CA PRO A 98 -13.35 10.72 1.66
C PRO A 98 -14.24 10.12 0.57
N GLY A 99 -15.53 9.88 0.83
CA GLY A 99 -16.32 9.03 -0.05
C GLY A 99 -15.64 7.66 -0.22
N VAL A 100 -15.60 7.14 -1.44
CA VAL A 100 -14.81 5.95 -1.77
C VAL A 100 -13.47 6.40 -2.35
N ILE A 101 -12.38 6.10 -1.67
CA ILE A 101 -11.01 6.26 -2.18
C ILE A 101 -10.40 4.89 -2.41
N ARG A 102 -9.82 4.71 -3.60
CA ARG A 102 -9.11 3.52 -4.02
C ARG A 102 -7.62 3.80 -3.99
N LEU A 103 -6.88 3.01 -3.24
CA LEU A 103 -5.42 3.00 -3.27
C LEU A 103 -4.97 1.86 -4.17
N CYS A 104 -4.24 2.19 -5.23
CA CYS A 104 -3.55 1.22 -6.06
C CYS A 104 -2.04 1.30 -5.84
N MET A 105 -1.42 0.14 -5.75
CA MET A 105 -0.01 -0.03 -5.42
C MET A 105 0.59 -1.09 -6.31
N SER A 106 1.78 -0.85 -6.86
CA SER A 106 2.52 -1.81 -7.66
C SER A 106 3.97 -1.88 -7.21
N GLY A 107 4.57 -3.05 -7.36
CA GLY A 107 5.88 -3.34 -6.81
C GLY A 107 6.45 -4.68 -7.28
N GLN A 108 7.68 -4.92 -6.88
CA GLN A 108 8.41 -6.17 -7.13
C GLN A 108 8.75 -6.85 -5.81
N SER A 109 8.41 -8.13 -5.68
CA SER A 109 8.75 -8.94 -4.50
C SER A 109 10.20 -9.41 -4.55
N GLY A 110 10.71 -9.91 -3.41
CA GLY A 110 12.08 -10.42 -3.31
C GLY A 110 12.39 -11.63 -4.20
N ASP A 111 11.38 -12.29 -4.75
CA ASP A 111 11.51 -13.36 -5.75
C ASP A 111 11.51 -12.86 -7.21
N GLY A 112 11.48 -11.54 -7.42
CA GLY A 112 11.48 -10.90 -8.74
C GLY A 112 10.09 -10.78 -9.39
N ASN A 113 9.04 -11.35 -8.80
CA ASN A 113 7.69 -11.26 -9.35
C ASN A 113 7.08 -9.87 -9.14
N PHE A 114 6.29 -9.42 -10.11
CA PHE A 114 5.56 -8.17 -10.01
C PHE A 114 4.15 -8.38 -9.49
N GLN A 115 3.66 -7.40 -8.72
CA GLN A 115 2.33 -7.43 -8.16
C GLN A 115 1.73 -6.03 -8.14
N THR A 116 0.48 -5.91 -8.54
CA THR A 116 -0.32 -4.69 -8.42
C THR A 116 -1.59 -4.97 -7.63
N THR A 117 -1.81 -4.23 -6.55
CA THR A 117 -2.97 -4.34 -5.66
C THR A 117 -3.76 -3.04 -5.64
N CYS A 118 -5.07 -3.11 -5.81
CA CYS A 118 -6.00 -2.00 -5.59
C CYS A 118 -6.99 -2.35 -4.47
N VAL A 119 -7.16 -1.45 -3.50
CA VAL A 119 -8.05 -1.63 -2.34
C VAL A 119 -8.78 -0.33 -2.02
N ASN A 120 -9.94 -0.41 -1.40
CA ASN A 120 -10.59 0.76 -0.81
C ASN A 120 -9.91 1.11 0.52
N VAL A 121 -9.63 2.38 0.75
CA VAL A 121 -8.99 2.88 1.97
C VAL A 121 -9.85 3.95 2.61
N ALA A 122 -9.87 3.97 3.94
CA ALA A 122 -10.68 4.90 4.73
C ALA A 122 -9.85 5.93 5.50
N ALA A 123 -8.54 5.67 5.69
CA ALA A 123 -7.64 6.52 6.44
C ALA A 123 -6.18 6.26 6.04
N ASP A 124 -5.32 7.23 6.30
CA ASP A 124 -3.89 7.11 6.08
C ASP A 124 -3.31 5.93 6.90
N ASN A 125 -2.27 5.29 6.35
CA ASN A 125 -1.59 4.13 6.97
C ASN A 125 -2.53 2.96 7.37
N THR A 126 -3.75 2.91 6.82
CA THR A 126 -4.75 1.87 7.12
C THR A 126 -5.11 1.13 5.85
N ILE A 127 -4.58 -0.08 5.70
CA ILE A 127 -4.83 -0.94 4.54
C ILE A 127 -5.73 -2.10 4.96
N PRO A 128 -6.89 -2.31 4.33
CA PRO A 128 -7.75 -3.44 4.69
C PRO A 128 -7.08 -4.77 4.31
N THR A 129 -7.33 -5.79 5.12
CA THR A 129 -6.86 -7.16 4.86
C THR A 129 -7.82 -7.94 3.95
N THR A 130 -9.03 -7.43 3.74
CA THR A 130 -10.09 -8.07 2.94
C THR A 130 -10.62 -7.10 1.87
N GLY A 131 -11.11 -7.67 0.78
CA GLY A 131 -11.56 -6.91 -0.38
C GLY A 131 -10.41 -6.42 -1.26
N GLY A 132 -10.75 -5.76 -2.36
CA GLY A 132 -9.80 -5.30 -3.36
C GLY A 132 -9.57 -6.29 -4.50
N CYS A 133 -8.58 -5.97 -5.32
CA CYS A 133 -8.07 -6.82 -6.38
C CYS A 133 -6.55 -6.80 -6.36
N THR A 134 -5.92 -7.95 -6.56
CA THR A 134 -4.49 -8.01 -6.79
C THR A 134 -4.18 -8.88 -7.98
N VAL A 135 -3.29 -8.39 -8.84
CA VAL A 135 -2.85 -9.09 -10.04
C VAL A 135 -1.33 -9.18 -10.15
N ILE A 136 -0.85 -10.19 -10.89
CA ILE A 136 0.57 -10.39 -11.22
C ILE A 136 1.02 -9.54 -12.43
N ARG A 137 0.87 -8.21 -12.33
CA ARG A 137 1.28 -7.27 -13.38
C ARG A 137 2.07 -6.11 -12.77
N ALA A 138 2.99 -5.57 -13.57
CA ALA A 138 3.74 -4.34 -13.30
C ALA A 138 3.28 -3.21 -14.22
N GLN A 139 3.52 -1.97 -13.78
CA GLN A 139 3.44 -0.80 -14.65
C GLN A 139 4.46 -0.91 -15.79
N ARG A 140 4.17 -0.30 -16.94
CA ARG A 140 5.13 -0.27 -18.05
C ARG A 140 6.31 0.67 -17.78
N ASN A 141 6.08 1.69 -16.97
CA ASN A 141 7.08 2.69 -16.61
C ASN A 141 6.88 3.04 -15.13
N VAL A 142 7.98 3.20 -14.40
CA VAL A 142 7.96 3.55 -12.97
C VAL A 142 8.92 4.70 -12.77
N THR A 143 8.40 5.87 -12.41
CA THR A 143 9.16 7.12 -12.32
C THR A 143 9.56 7.48 -10.91
N ASP A 144 8.96 6.85 -9.90
CA ASP A 144 9.22 7.11 -8.48
C ASP A 144 10.39 6.29 -7.92
N GLY A 145 10.98 5.40 -8.73
CA GLY A 145 12.18 4.65 -8.39
C GLY A 145 11.96 3.53 -7.37
N CYS A 146 10.72 3.04 -7.23
CA CYS A 146 10.41 1.95 -6.32
C CYS A 146 10.81 0.56 -6.84
N TYR A 147 10.72 0.34 -8.14
CA TYR A 147 11.17 -0.89 -8.80
C TYR A 147 11.51 -0.60 -10.26
N ASP A 148 12.24 -1.52 -10.90
CA ASP A 148 12.50 -1.47 -12.34
C ASP A 148 11.53 -2.42 -13.06
N PRO A 149 10.57 -1.91 -13.85
CA PRO A 149 9.61 -2.75 -14.56
C PRO A 149 10.27 -3.63 -15.64
N ASN A 150 11.50 -3.31 -16.05
CA ASN A 150 12.27 -4.08 -17.03
C ASN A 150 13.23 -5.08 -16.37
N PHE A 151 13.17 -5.23 -15.04
CA PHE A 151 14.03 -6.17 -14.34
C PHE A 151 13.69 -7.60 -14.75
N THR A 152 14.59 -8.20 -15.52
CA THR A 152 14.48 -9.59 -16.02
C THR A 152 15.21 -10.58 -15.12
N GLY A 153 15.48 -10.22 -13.85
CA GLY A 153 16.38 -10.98 -13.00
C GLY A 153 15.84 -12.35 -12.58
N LEU A 154 16.12 -13.36 -13.39
CA LEU A 154 16.83 -14.53 -12.88
C LEU A 154 18.19 -14.05 -12.40
N SER A 155 18.30 -13.70 -11.12
CA SER A 155 19.56 -13.97 -10.43
C SER A 155 19.67 -15.48 -10.31
N THR A 156 20.17 -16.14 -11.37
CA THR A 156 20.93 -17.37 -11.19
C THR A 156 21.96 -17.03 -10.14
N LEU A 157 21.72 -17.46 -8.90
CA LEU A 157 22.74 -17.56 -7.86
C LEU A 157 23.82 -18.44 -8.49
N THR A 158 24.77 -17.81 -9.16
CA THR A 158 26.01 -18.47 -9.56
C THR A 158 26.66 -18.76 -8.22
N PRO A 159 26.76 -20.03 -7.79
CA PRO A 159 27.41 -20.33 -6.53
C PRO A 159 28.84 -19.81 -6.66
N THR A 160 29.17 -18.76 -5.91
CA THR A 160 30.54 -18.27 -5.81
C THR A 160 31.39 -19.48 -5.39
N PRO A 161 32.39 -19.91 -6.19
CA PRO A 161 33.30 -20.95 -5.74
C PRO A 161 34.03 -20.41 -4.52
N SER A 162 33.66 -20.91 -3.34
CA SER A 162 34.35 -20.62 -2.10
C SER A 162 35.77 -21.17 -2.22
N SER A 163 36.73 -20.28 -2.44
CA SER A 163 38.15 -20.58 -2.30
C SER A 163 38.49 -20.65 -0.81
N THR A 164 38.03 -21.70 -0.13
CA THR A 164 38.48 -22.04 1.23
C THR A 164 39.28 -23.34 1.16
N PRO A 165 40.54 -23.36 1.63
CA PRO A 165 41.40 -24.55 1.57
C PRO A 165 40.85 -25.71 2.43
N PRO A 166 41.20 -26.97 2.09
CA PRO A 166 40.56 -28.15 2.64
C PRO A 166 40.99 -28.39 4.09
N SER A 167 40.06 -28.21 5.02
CA SER A 167 40.18 -28.82 6.36
C SER A 167 39.57 -30.21 6.30
N THR A 168 40.44 -31.20 6.47
CA THR A 168 40.11 -32.63 6.62
C THR A 168 39.13 -32.81 7.79
N VAL A 169 37.87 -33.11 7.50
CA VAL A 169 36.91 -33.56 8.50
C VAL A 169 36.49 -34.99 8.14
N THR A 170 36.88 -35.92 9.00
CA THR A 170 36.47 -37.32 9.01
C THR A 170 34.95 -37.41 9.14
N SER A 171 34.24 -37.77 8.07
CA SER A 171 32.81 -38.10 8.14
C SER A 171 32.63 -39.57 8.52
N THR A 172 32.19 -39.80 9.75
CA THR A 172 31.58 -41.06 10.18
C THR A 172 30.20 -41.17 9.55
N LYS A 173 30.01 -42.18 8.71
CA LYS A 173 28.74 -42.52 8.03
C LYS A 173 27.80 -43.20 9.02
N THR A 174 26.82 -42.45 9.54
CA THR A 174 25.64 -43.04 10.20
C THR A 174 24.46 -42.92 9.25
N ALA A 175 23.98 -44.07 8.77
CA ALA A 175 22.76 -44.18 8.00
C ALA A 175 21.57 -43.80 8.89
N VAL A 176 20.76 -42.83 8.45
CA VAL A 176 19.48 -42.52 9.10
C VAL A 176 18.36 -42.73 8.08
N SER A 177 17.40 -43.50 8.57
CA SER A 177 16.25 -44.09 7.91
C SER A 177 15.33 -43.06 7.25
N THR A 178 14.89 -43.39 6.05
CA THR A 178 13.78 -42.76 5.33
C THR A 178 12.49 -42.92 6.15
N THR A 179 11.94 -41.83 6.65
CA THR A 179 10.57 -41.80 7.19
C THR A 179 9.69 -41.06 6.19
N SER A 180 8.81 -41.82 5.54
CA SER A 180 7.73 -41.31 4.69
C SER A 180 6.78 -40.44 5.53
N VAL A 181 6.64 -39.17 5.15
CA VAL A 181 5.66 -38.26 5.75
C VAL A 181 4.30 -38.53 5.10
N THR A 182 3.39 -39.11 5.88
CA THR A 182 1.97 -39.21 5.54
C THR A 182 1.34 -37.83 5.67
N VAL A 183 0.89 -37.27 4.55
CA VAL A 183 0.11 -36.03 4.51
C VAL A 183 -1.31 -36.34 4.94
N THR A 184 -1.70 -35.91 6.14
CA THR A 184 -3.10 -35.94 6.60
C THR A 184 -3.81 -34.69 6.10
N THR A 185 -4.68 -34.86 5.11
CA THR A 185 -5.57 -33.80 4.61
C THR A 185 -6.67 -33.54 5.64
N THR A 186 -6.58 -32.44 6.38
CA THR A 186 -7.65 -32.01 7.30
C THR A 186 -8.65 -31.15 6.52
N THR A 187 -9.79 -31.73 6.16
CA THR A 187 -10.93 -31.01 5.59
C THR A 187 -11.59 -30.18 6.69
N ILE A 188 -11.44 -28.85 6.64
CA ILE A 188 -12.13 -27.94 7.55
C ILE A 188 -13.48 -27.57 6.93
N THR A 189 -14.55 -28.18 7.41
CA THR A 189 -15.93 -27.78 7.12
C THR A 189 -16.25 -26.50 7.91
N GLN A 190 -16.25 -25.33 7.27
CA GLN A 190 -16.80 -24.12 7.88
C GLN A 190 -18.33 -24.15 7.83
N ALA A 191 -18.95 -24.08 9.02
CA ALA A 191 -20.37 -23.85 9.18
C ALA A 191 -20.70 -22.39 8.80
N GLN A 192 -21.60 -22.22 7.83
CA GLN A 192 -22.24 -20.95 7.53
C GLN A 192 -23.20 -20.60 8.67
N ASN A 193 -22.79 -19.64 9.52
CA ASN A 193 -23.69 -19.04 10.49
C ASN A 193 -24.10 -17.64 10.03
N GLY A 194 -25.40 -17.53 9.72
CA GLY A 194 -26.25 -16.44 10.18
C GLY A 194 -25.99 -15.05 9.59
N ALA A 195 -26.73 -14.73 8.54
CA ALA A 195 -27.09 -13.36 8.21
C ALA A 195 -27.86 -12.72 9.39
N LEU A 196 -27.40 -11.57 9.88
CA LEU A 196 -28.18 -10.69 10.74
C LEU A 196 -28.69 -9.50 9.91
N PRO A 197 -29.98 -9.14 10.01
CA PRO A 197 -30.52 -7.97 9.33
C PRO A 197 -30.08 -6.70 10.06
N PHE A 198 -29.33 -5.83 9.38
CA PHE A 198 -29.03 -4.50 9.90
C PHE A 198 -30.27 -3.62 9.81
N SER A 199 -30.87 -3.41 10.97
CA SER A 199 -31.93 -2.46 11.27
C SER A 199 -31.49 -1.03 11.00
N GLN A 200 -32.43 -0.27 10.46
CA GLN A 200 -32.41 1.17 10.23
C GLN A 200 -32.03 1.96 11.50
N PHE A 201 -31.17 2.96 11.34
CA PHE A 201 -31.09 4.12 12.23
C PHE A 201 -31.39 5.38 11.44
N PRO A 202 -32.54 6.03 11.65
CA PRO A 202 -32.76 7.40 11.22
C PRO A 202 -32.32 8.36 12.32
N GLY A 203 -31.59 9.41 11.94
CA GLY A 203 -31.54 10.66 12.69
C GLY A 203 -30.27 10.91 13.48
N LEU A 204 -29.47 11.88 13.01
CA LEU A 204 -29.08 13.05 13.81
C LEU A 204 -28.53 14.14 12.88
N LEU A 205 -29.46 14.89 12.30
CA LEU A 205 -29.24 16.27 11.86
C LEU A 205 -29.37 17.16 13.09
N ALA A 206 -28.29 17.71 13.62
CA ALA A 206 -28.28 18.99 14.33
C ALA A 206 -26.86 19.35 14.81
N LEU A 207 -26.59 20.65 14.80
CA LEU A 207 -25.48 21.36 15.47
C LEU A 207 -24.20 21.54 14.64
N GLY A 208 -24.21 22.58 13.79
CA GLY A 208 -23.00 23.10 13.15
C GLY A 208 -23.13 24.54 12.62
N THR A 209 -23.94 25.40 13.25
CA THR A 209 -24.15 26.81 12.82
C THR A 209 -23.74 27.86 13.85
N ILE A 210 -22.85 27.54 14.81
CA ILE A 210 -22.48 28.47 15.90
C ILE A 210 -20.97 28.83 15.90
N PHE A 211 -20.35 29.03 14.73
CA PHE A 211 -18.97 29.58 14.69
C PHE A 211 -18.76 30.74 13.72
N LEU A 212 -19.82 31.35 13.18
CA LEU A 212 -19.71 32.53 12.31
C LEU A 212 -20.05 33.88 12.99
N ALA A 213 -20.26 33.90 14.31
CA ALA A 213 -20.63 35.12 15.04
C ALA A 213 -19.49 35.80 15.82
N LEU A 214 -18.30 35.20 15.91
CA LEU A 214 -17.19 35.77 16.71
C LEU A 214 -16.12 36.52 15.91
N LEU A 215 -16.19 36.54 14.57
CA LEU A 215 -15.20 37.24 13.73
C LEU A 215 -15.60 38.66 13.30
N TYR A 216 -16.83 39.10 13.57
CA TYR A 216 -17.29 40.46 13.22
C TYR A 216 -17.24 41.48 14.38
N GLY A 217 -16.75 41.08 15.56
CA GLY A 217 -16.82 41.90 16.78
C GLY A 217 -15.62 42.82 17.08
N HIS A 218 -14.54 42.80 16.29
CA HIS A 218 -13.31 43.53 16.63
C HIS A 218 -12.87 44.59 15.62
N LEU A 219 -13.79 45.07 14.76
CA LEU A 219 -13.50 46.13 13.81
C LEU A 219 -14.25 47.44 14.10
N PHE A 220 -14.54 47.77 15.36
CA PHE A 220 -14.93 49.13 15.75
C PHE A 220 -14.60 49.35 17.22
N LEU A 221 -13.36 49.80 17.50
CA LEU A 221 -12.96 50.68 18.60
C LEU A 221 -11.49 51.07 18.45
#